data_AF-W5TCF3-F1
#
_entry.id   AF-W5TCF3-F1
#
_cell.length_a   1.000
_cell.length_b   1.000
_cell.length_c   1.000
_cell.angle_alpha   90.00
_cell.angle_beta   90.00
_cell.angle_gamma   90.00
#
_symmetry.space_group_name_H-M   'P 1'
#
loop_
_entity.id
_entity.type
_entity.pdbx_description
1 polymer ?
#
loop_
_entity_poly.entity_id
_entity_poly.type
_entity_poly.pdbx_seq_one_letter_code
_entity_poly.pdbx_strand_id
1 'polypeptide(L)' 'MLSPIHNDVQELLDYFGACADCGYPASASRITRYYPDGATEQEIVATCGLPCGWSATVPMTRMTRSHM' A
#
# COMPACT_ATOMS: atom_id res chain seq x y z
N MET A 1 -19.79 -23.75 6.40
CA MET A 1 -19.73 -22.75 5.31
C MET A 1 -18.34 -22.13 5.39
N LEU A 2 -17.50 -22.24 4.36
CA LEU A 2 -16.24 -21.47 4.37
C LEU A 2 -16.62 -20.01 4.15
N SER A 3 -16.17 -19.11 5.02
CA SER A 3 -16.25 -17.68 4.77
C SER A 3 -15.50 -17.35 3.47
N PRO A 4 -15.97 -16.41 2.64
CA PRO A 4 -15.21 -15.97 1.47
C PRO A 4 -13.98 -15.17 1.90
N ILE A 5 -12.94 -15.15 1.06
CA ILE A 5 -11.82 -14.21 1.22
C ILE A 5 -12.38 -12.79 1.06
N HIS A 6 -12.05 -11.92 2.01
CA HIS A 6 -12.43 -10.51 1.97
C HIS A 6 -11.18 -9.65 1.78
N ASN A 7 -11.24 -8.67 0.89
CA ASN A 7 -10.17 -7.69 0.68
C ASN A 7 -10.69 -6.31 1.01
N ASP A 8 -9.97 -5.60 1.87
CA ASP A 8 -10.15 -4.18 2.17
C ASP A 8 -9.01 -3.40 1.52
N VAL A 9 -9.35 -2.29 0.85
CA VAL A 9 -8.37 -1.41 0.20
C VAL A 9 -8.53 -0.01 0.76
N GLN A 10 -7.49 0.46 1.43
CA GLN A 10 -7.45 1.78 2.07
C GLN A 10 -6.32 2.61 1.47
N GLU A 11 -6.64 3.80 0.97
CA GLU A 11 -5.63 4.77 0.54
C GLU A 11 -4.83 5.30 1.73
N LEU A 12 -3.51 5.41 1.57
CA LEU A 12 -2.59 5.96 2.57
C LEU A 12 -2.22 7.39 2.19
N LEU A 13 -2.96 8.36 2.73
CA LEU A 13 -2.76 9.79 2.46
C LEU A 13 -1.47 10.34 3.09
N ASP A 14 -0.85 9.59 4.01
CA ASP A 14 0.40 9.90 4.69
C ASP A 14 1.62 9.22 4.05
N TYR A 15 1.46 8.63 2.86
CA TYR A 15 2.56 8.10 2.07
C TYR A 15 3.19 9.19 1.19
N PHE A 16 4.45 9.52 1.45
CA PHE A 16 5.24 10.52 0.70
C PHE A 16 6.41 9.91 -0.09
N GLY A 17 6.24 8.69 -0.60
CA GLY A 17 7.26 8.03 -1.44
C GLY A 17 7.29 8.54 -2.88
N ALA A 18 8.38 8.24 -3.59
CA ALA A 18 8.55 8.58 -5.00
C ALA A 18 8.60 7.32 -5.88
N CYS A 19 8.20 7.49 -7.14
CA CYS A 19 8.31 6.48 -8.18
C CYS A 19 9.79 6.14 -8.42
N ALA A 20 10.13 4.85 -8.35
CA ALA A 20 11.51 4.39 -8.61
C ALA A 20 11.93 4.50 -10.08
N ASP A 21 10.97 4.62 -11.00
CA ASP A 21 11.23 4.73 -12.44
C ASP A 21 11.44 6.19 -12.89
N CYS A 22 10.53 7.10 -12.52
CA CYS A 22 10.55 8.49 -13.01
C CYS A 22 10.75 9.56 -11.93
N GLY A 23 10.81 9.19 -10.65
CA GLY A 23 11.03 10.11 -9.52
C GLY A 23 9.80 10.96 -9.11
N TYR A 24 8.67 10.85 -9.83
CA TYR A 24 7.46 11.59 -9.48
C TYR A 24 6.82 11.05 -8.18
N PRO A 25 6.12 11.88 -7.38
CA PRO A 25 5.40 11.40 -6.21
C PRO A 25 4.49 10.21 -6.51
N ALA A 26 4.54 9.21 -5.65
CA ALA A 26 3.69 8.01 -5.74
C ALA A 26 2.59 8.07 -4.68
N SER A 27 1.39 7.61 -5.02
CA SER A 27 0.37 7.29 -4.03
C SER A 27 0.58 5.87 -3.52
N ALA A 28 -0.02 5.53 -2.38
CA ALA A 28 -0.03 4.15 -1.90
C ALA A 28 -1.37 3.76 -1.32
N SER A 29 -1.69 2.47 -1.44
CA SER A 29 -2.85 1.86 -0.80
C SER A 29 -2.41 0.67 0.03
N ARG A 30 -3.02 0.51 1.19
CA ARG A 30 -2.95 -0.71 1.99
C ARG A 30 -4.03 -1.68 1.51
N ILE A 31 -3.62 -2.90 1.21
CA ILE A 31 -4.53 -4.01 0.90
C ILE A 31 -4.47 -4.95 2.11
N THR A 32 -5.63 -5.16 2.74
CA THR A 32 -5.78 -6.11 3.85
C THR A 32 -6.64 -7.27 3.38
N ARG A 33 -6.10 -8.48 3.43
CA ARG A 33 -6.79 -9.71 3.04
C ARG A 33 -7.10 -10.54 4.27
N TYR A 34 -8.39 -10.84 4.43
CA TYR A 34 -8.90 -11.68 5.51
C TYR A 34 -9.23 -13.06 4.96
N TYR A 35 -8.63 -14.08 5.55
CA TYR A 35 -8.81 -15.48 5.16
C TYR A 35 -9.80 -16.20 6.09
N PRO A 36 -10.40 -17.32 5.63
CA PRO A 36 -11.46 -18.01 6.39
C PRO A 36 -10.95 -18.72 7.64
N ASP A 37 -9.66 -18.98 7.71
CA ASP A 37 -8.93 -19.54 8.86
C ASP A 37 -8.58 -18.49 9.92
N GLY A 38 -8.97 -17.23 9.70
CA GLY A 38 -8.65 -16.09 10.56
C GLY A 38 -7.29 -15.46 10.28
N ALA A 39 -6.51 -15.98 9.33
CA ALA A 39 -5.27 -15.34 8.92
C ALA A 39 -5.57 -13.97 8.27
N THR A 40 -4.70 -13.01 8.53
CA THR A 40 -4.75 -11.69 7.92
C THR A 40 -3.41 -11.40 7.27
N GLU A 41 -3.44 -11.00 6.01
CA GLU A 41 -2.27 -10.57 5.24
C GLU A 41 -2.43 -9.10 4.87
N GLN A 42 -1.33 -8.36 4.93
CA GLN A 42 -1.34 -6.93 4.66
C GLN A 42 -0.15 -6.55 3.79
N GLU A 43 -0.44 -5.85 2.69
CA GLU A 43 0.58 -5.28 1.81
C GLU A 43 0.28 -3.81 1.53
N ILE A 44 1.33 -3.07 1.18
CA ILE A 44 1.19 -1.68 0.72
C ILE A 44 1.71 -1.61 -0.70
N VAL A 45 0.85 -1.17 -1.60
CA VAL A 45 1.17 -1.03 -3.01
C VAL A 45 1.30 0.44 -3.33
N ALA A 46 2.50 0.87 -3.73
CA ALA A 46 2.76 2.20 -4.24
C ALA A 46 2.54 2.23 -5.75
N THR A 47 1.97 3.32 -6.27
CA THR A 47 1.73 3.53 -7.71
C THR A 47 2.18 4.93 -8.12
N CYS A 48 2.83 5.03 -9.29
CA CYS A 48 3.26 6.28 -9.91
C CYS A 48 2.08 7.24 -10.08
N GLY A 49 2.20 8.49 -9.64
CA GLY A 49 1.19 9.53 -9.90
C GLY A 49 1.13 10.02 -11.36
N LEU A 50 1.96 9.44 -12.24
CA LEU A 50 2.03 9.72 -13.67
C LEU A 50 1.77 8.45 -14.48
N PRO A 51 1.48 8.55 -15.79
CA PRO A 51 1.26 7.39 -16.67
C PRO A 51 2.52 6.57 -16.97
N CYS A 52 3.55 6.64 -16.12
CA CYS A 52 4.78 5.85 -16.24
C CYS A 52 4.54 4.35 -16.00
N GLY A 53 3.41 4.00 -15.34
CA GLY A 53 2.97 2.62 -15.15
C GLY A 53 3.66 1.87 -14.01
N TRP A 54 4.62 2.50 -13.31
CA TRP A 54 5.28 1.88 -12.18
C TRP A 54 4.32 1.66 -11.01
N SER A 55 4.33 0.44 -10.49
CA SER A 55 3.77 0.06 -9.20
C SER A 55 4.64 -0.99 -8.53
N ALA A 56 4.68 -0.98 -7.20
CA ALA A 56 5.46 -1.94 -6.42
C ALA A 56 4.89 -2.13 -5.02
N THR A 57 5.07 -3.32 -4.47
CA THR A 57 4.88 -3.54 -3.03
C THR A 57 6.02 -2.86 -2.27
N VAL A 58 5.68 -1.95 -1.36
CA VAL A 58 6.64 -1.17 -0.58
C VAL A 58 6.57 -1.56 0.90
N PRO A 59 7.68 -1.47 1.64
CA PRO A 59 7.66 -1.75 3.08
C PRO A 59 6.72 -0.77 3.79
N MET A 60 6.04 -1.27 4.83
CA MET A 60 5.18 -0.46 5.70
C MET A 60 6.01 0.53 6.53
N THR A 61 6.35 1.64 5.90
CA THR A 61 7.06 2.72 6.55
C THR A 61 6.01 3.72 7.03
N ARG A 62 5.46 3.50 8.23
CA ARG A 62 4.76 4.59 8.91
C ARG A 62 5.79 5.70 9.10
N MET A 63 5.58 6.87 8.50
CA MET A 63 6.42 8.02 8.77
C MET A 63 6.12 8.57 10.16
N THR A 64 6.53 7.84 11.20
CA THR A 64 6.78 8.46 12.50
C THR A 64 8.16 9.11 12.44
N ARG A 65 8.25 10.30 11.85
CA ARG A 65 9.38 11.19 12.10
C ARG A 65 8.88 12.62 12.24
N SER A 66 8.43 12.96 13.45
CA SER A 66 8.55 14.32 13.96
C SER A 66 10.06 14.62 14.06
N HIS A 67 10.60 15.38 13.10
CA HIS A 67 11.83 16.12 13.37
C HIS A 67 11.44 17.21 14.38
N MET A 68 11.92 17.06 15.61
CA MET A 68 12.03 18.16 16.56
C MET A 68 13.21 19.05 16.17
#